data_AF-A0A926IJ19-F1
#
_entry.id   AF-A0A926IJ19-F1
#
_cell.length_a   1.000
_cell.length_b   1.000
_cell.length_c   1.000
_cell.angle_alpha   90.00
_cell.angle_beta   90.00
_cell.angle_gamma   90.00
#
_symmetry.space_group_name_H-M   'P 1'
#
loop_
_entity.id
_entity.type
_entity.pdbx_description
1 polymer ?
#
loop_
_entity_poly.entity_id
_entity_poly.type
_entity_poly.pdbx_seq_one_letter_code
_entity_poly.pdbx_strand_id
1 'polypeptide(L)'
;MNNGEILYLYDAKLTNPNGDPDEENRPRMDYERSLNLVSDLRLKRYVRDYLKDKGYEMYVQKVNDPDSKEEKPVTASERIKGFASGDKLDIEKIKNEYIDIRLFGATIPFKKDNKALTGPVQFNWGYSLNRVELLESSITSHFASTEGNKQGAIGKDYRVKYSLIAFSGTISGRRAKNTNLKEEDILLLDEALYKAIPLLATRSKIGQYPRLYIRLEFKDSETMLRDLRSYIKIIPAKGIEDTGIRDITECNVDISMLIEYLNANKELIDKVYYFCDEALVLSYNNEDVLLEEALNEFNLIKVQ
;
A
#
# COMPACT_ATOMS: atom_id res chain seq x y z
N MET A 1 -1.79 -3.91 22.33
CA MET A 1 -1.89 -4.20 20.89
C MET A 1 -2.32 -5.63 20.65
N ASN A 2 -3.49 -5.75 20.06
CA ASN A 2 -4.04 -7.00 19.59
C ASN A 2 -3.61 -7.25 18.14
N ASN A 3 -3.93 -8.42 17.65
CA ASN A 3 -3.78 -8.74 16.24
C ASN A 3 -4.80 -7.96 15.41
N GLY A 4 -4.50 -7.77 14.12
CA GLY A 4 -5.43 -7.16 13.18
C GLY A 4 -5.15 -7.55 11.75
N GLU A 5 -6.13 -7.29 10.88
CA GLU A 5 -6.06 -7.60 9.45
C GLU A 5 -6.56 -6.44 8.63
N ILE A 6 -5.99 -6.29 7.43
CA ILE A 6 -6.25 -5.17 6.53
C ILE A 6 -6.72 -5.70 5.18
N LEU A 7 -7.83 -5.14 4.69
CA LEU A 7 -8.22 -5.15 3.30
C LEU A 7 -8.13 -3.71 2.78
N TYR A 8 -7.35 -3.49 1.72
CA TYR A 8 -7.15 -2.15 1.17
C TYR A 8 -7.25 -2.18 -0.35
N LEU A 9 -8.13 -1.34 -0.90
CA LEU A 9 -8.31 -1.14 -2.33
C LEU A 9 -7.98 0.29 -2.72
N TYR A 10 -7.26 0.43 -3.82
CA TYR A 10 -7.15 1.68 -4.56
C TYR A 10 -7.25 1.41 -6.05
N ASP A 11 -7.76 2.37 -6.80
CA ASP A 11 -7.79 2.28 -8.26
C ASP A 11 -6.59 2.95 -8.91
N ALA A 12 -6.36 2.62 -10.18
CA ALA A 12 -5.30 3.19 -11.00
C ALA A 12 -5.83 3.35 -12.43
N LYS A 13 -6.01 4.60 -12.87
CA LYS A 13 -6.53 4.96 -14.20
C LYS A 13 -5.49 5.72 -15.00
N LEU A 14 -5.20 5.23 -16.21
CA LEU A 14 -4.23 5.84 -17.14
C LEU A 14 -2.90 6.20 -16.47
N THR A 15 -2.39 5.27 -15.67
CA THR A 15 -1.23 5.50 -14.79
C THR A 15 -0.39 4.24 -14.67
N ASN A 16 0.80 4.36 -14.10
CA ASN A 16 1.65 3.21 -13.82
C ASN A 16 1.69 3.01 -12.30
N PRO A 17 0.93 2.10 -11.67
CA PRO A 17 0.91 1.99 -10.22
C PRO A 17 2.25 1.48 -9.65
N ASN A 18 2.84 0.45 -10.29
CA ASN A 18 4.15 -0.11 -9.94
C ASN A 18 4.89 -0.53 -11.20
N GLY A 19 5.94 0.22 -11.56
CA GLY A 19 6.78 -0.12 -12.70
C GLY A 19 7.73 -1.26 -12.33
N ASP A 20 8.03 -2.10 -13.31
CA ASP A 20 9.00 -3.18 -13.21
C ASP A 20 10.38 -2.70 -13.71
N PRO A 21 11.40 -2.59 -12.83
CA PRO A 21 12.76 -2.25 -13.24
C PRO A 21 13.33 -3.22 -14.29
N ASP A 22 12.87 -4.47 -14.31
CA ASP A 22 13.36 -5.50 -15.22
C ASP A 22 12.63 -5.49 -16.59
N GLU A 23 11.51 -4.77 -16.73
CA GLU A 23 10.72 -4.70 -17.96
C GLU A 23 10.50 -3.26 -18.48
N GLU A 24 11.57 -2.49 -18.68
CA GLU A 24 11.48 -1.10 -19.19
C GLU A 24 10.50 -0.21 -18.38
N ASN A 25 10.34 -0.47 -17.08
CA ASN A 25 9.40 0.21 -16.20
C ASN A 25 7.91 0.04 -16.60
N ARG A 26 7.55 -1.00 -17.35
CA ARG A 26 6.15 -1.42 -17.58
C ARG A 26 5.44 -1.68 -16.24
N PRO A 27 4.12 -1.44 -16.12
CA PRO A 27 3.38 -1.91 -14.96
C PRO A 27 3.60 -3.41 -14.77
N ARG A 28 3.84 -3.86 -13.53
CA ARG A 28 3.97 -5.29 -13.23
C ARG A 28 2.66 -6.02 -13.54
N MET A 29 2.73 -7.18 -14.19
CA MET A 29 1.56 -7.96 -14.61
C MET A 29 1.75 -9.45 -14.32
N ASP A 30 0.66 -10.12 -13.94
CA ASP A 30 0.45 -11.55 -14.22
C ASP A 30 -0.12 -11.62 -15.64
N TYR A 31 0.74 -11.90 -16.62
CA TYR A 31 0.34 -11.92 -18.04
C TYR A 31 -0.57 -13.11 -18.38
N GLU A 32 -0.52 -14.22 -17.63
CA GLU A 32 -1.38 -15.39 -17.88
C GLU A 32 -2.83 -15.09 -17.51
N ARG A 33 -3.03 -14.35 -16.41
CA ARG A 33 -4.38 -13.95 -15.94
C ARG A 33 -4.78 -12.53 -16.32
N SER A 34 -3.88 -11.77 -16.93
CA SER A 34 -4.07 -10.35 -17.24
C SER A 34 -4.37 -9.52 -15.99
N LEU A 35 -3.73 -9.80 -14.86
CA LEU A 35 -3.91 -9.05 -13.61
C LEU A 35 -2.74 -8.10 -13.40
N ASN A 36 -3.02 -6.87 -12.99
CA ASN A 36 -1.98 -5.95 -12.58
C ASN A 36 -1.50 -6.30 -11.18
N LEU A 37 -0.18 -6.33 -10.99
CA LEU A 37 0.47 -6.64 -9.72
C LEU A 37 1.10 -5.37 -9.14
N VAL A 38 1.04 -5.25 -7.82
CA VAL A 38 1.77 -4.21 -7.08
C VAL A 38 2.42 -4.81 -5.85
N SER A 39 3.73 -4.64 -5.75
CA SER A 39 4.50 -5.12 -4.60
C SER A 39 4.06 -4.46 -3.29
N ASP A 40 4.17 -5.20 -2.19
CA ASP A 40 4.01 -4.67 -0.84
C ASP A 40 5.00 -3.53 -0.55
N LEU A 41 6.21 -3.61 -1.09
CA LEU A 41 7.23 -2.55 -1.00
C LEU A 41 6.74 -1.22 -1.58
N ARG A 42 5.97 -1.25 -2.69
CA ARG A 42 5.41 -0.04 -3.29
C ARG A 42 4.38 0.61 -2.36
N LEU A 43 3.50 -0.19 -1.74
CA LEU A 43 2.52 0.32 -0.78
C LEU A 43 3.19 0.89 0.47
N LYS A 44 4.13 0.13 1.08
CA LYS A 44 4.92 0.57 2.23
C LYS A 44 5.70 1.86 1.94
N ARG A 45 6.08 2.09 0.68
CA ARG A 45 6.76 3.33 0.28
C ARG A 45 5.83 4.54 0.30
N TYR A 46 4.59 4.44 -0.15
CA TYR A 46 3.63 5.55 0.00
C TYR A 46 3.46 5.92 1.48
N VAL A 47 3.37 4.91 2.36
CA VAL A 47 3.27 5.16 3.82
C VAL A 47 4.53 5.88 4.34
N ARG A 48 5.73 5.41 4.00
CA ARG A 48 6.97 6.06 4.44
C ARG A 48 7.11 7.49 3.93
N ASP A 49 6.87 7.70 2.63
CA ASP A 49 6.99 9.01 2.00
C ASP A 49 5.98 9.99 2.65
N TYR A 50 4.74 9.56 2.92
CA TYR A 50 3.73 10.39 3.61
C TYR A 50 4.10 10.74 5.05
N LEU A 51 4.55 9.77 5.84
CA LEU A 51 4.94 10.01 7.23
C LEU A 51 6.19 10.89 7.30
N LYS A 52 7.11 10.76 6.34
CA LYS A 52 8.26 11.65 6.23
C LYS A 52 7.82 13.11 6.00
N ASP A 53 6.87 13.35 5.11
CA ASP A 53 6.33 14.70 4.87
C ASP A 53 5.63 15.28 6.11
N LYS A 54 5.12 14.43 7.00
CA LYS A 54 4.59 14.82 8.32
C LYS A 54 5.67 15.04 9.39
N GLY A 55 6.95 14.89 9.05
CA GLY A 55 8.08 15.16 9.95
C GLY A 55 8.56 13.95 10.76
N TYR A 56 8.14 12.73 10.42
CA TYR A 56 8.66 11.52 11.07
C TYR A 56 9.95 11.03 10.41
N GLU A 57 10.90 10.56 11.21
CA GLU A 57 12.15 10.00 10.72
C GLU A 57 11.94 8.57 10.18
N MET A 58 12.54 8.29 9.02
CA MET A 58 12.51 6.96 8.38
C MET A 58 13.92 6.39 8.26
N TYR A 59 14.06 5.11 8.54
CA TYR A 59 15.31 4.39 8.30
C TYR A 59 15.48 4.07 6.82
N VAL A 60 14.45 3.52 6.18
CA VAL A 60 14.48 3.17 4.75
C VAL A 60 14.02 4.35 3.92
N GLN A 61 14.96 5.02 3.24
CA GLN A 61 14.66 6.13 2.31
C GLN A 61 15.34 5.93 0.96
N LYS A 62 14.91 6.71 -0.03
CA LYS A 62 15.60 6.80 -1.31
C LYS A 62 17.00 7.36 -1.13
N VAL A 63 17.92 6.79 -1.90
CA VAL A 63 19.34 7.14 -1.96
C VAL A 63 19.57 8.56 -2.54
N ASN A 64 18.58 9.19 -3.16
CA ASN A 64 18.64 10.58 -3.63
C ASN A 64 17.26 11.23 -3.41
N ASP A 65 17.06 11.80 -2.23
CA ASP A 65 15.88 12.60 -1.96
C ASP A 65 16.11 14.03 -2.48
N PRO A 66 15.29 14.56 -3.41
CA PRO A 66 15.46 15.91 -3.94
C PRO A 66 15.41 16.99 -2.85
N ASP A 67 14.74 16.72 -1.73
CA ASP A 67 14.65 17.61 -0.57
C ASP A 67 15.83 17.47 0.41
N SER A 68 16.70 16.48 0.20
CA SER A 68 17.96 16.42 0.94
C SER A 68 18.91 17.48 0.38
N LYS A 69 19.28 18.45 1.22
CA LYS A 69 20.27 19.49 0.91
C LYS A 69 21.68 18.95 0.65
N GLU A 70 21.89 17.65 0.80
CA GLU A 70 23.18 16.99 0.63
C GLU A 70 23.14 16.11 -0.63
N GLU A 71 24.03 16.36 -1.59
CA GLU A 71 24.24 15.54 -2.80
C GLU A 71 24.79 14.13 -2.49
N LYS A 72 24.76 13.70 -1.23
CA LYS A 72 25.31 12.42 -0.79
C LYS A 72 24.19 11.43 -0.48
N PRO A 73 24.32 10.19 -0.96
CA PRO A 73 23.37 9.16 -0.64
C PRO A 73 23.38 8.85 0.86
N VAL A 74 22.26 9.07 1.55
CA VAL A 74 22.16 8.70 2.97
C VAL A 74 22.18 7.18 3.08
N THR A 75 23.29 6.65 3.59
CA THR A 75 23.52 5.22 3.73
C THR A 75 22.90 4.66 5.01
N ALA A 76 22.67 3.34 5.04
CA ALA A 76 22.29 2.63 6.27
C ALA A 76 23.25 2.93 7.44
N SER A 77 24.55 3.07 7.15
CA SER A 77 25.58 3.39 8.16
C SER A 77 25.46 4.81 8.72
N GLU A 78 25.04 5.78 7.93
CA GLU A 78 24.79 7.15 8.40
C GLU A 78 23.54 7.23 9.27
N ARG A 79 22.47 6.48 8.93
CA ARG A 79 21.23 6.41 9.72
C ARG A 79 21.42 5.82 11.11
N ILE A 80 22.44 4.99 11.31
CA ILE A 80 22.77 4.41 12.62
C ILE A 80 23.91 5.14 13.32
N LYS A 81 24.41 6.25 12.75
CA LYS A 81 25.47 7.05 13.38
C LYS A 81 24.93 7.69 14.65
N GLY A 82 25.66 7.52 15.76
CA GLY A 82 25.21 7.97 17.09
C GLY A 82 24.33 6.99 17.85
N PHE A 83 23.93 5.87 17.20
CA PHE A 83 23.18 4.78 17.82
C PHE A 83 24.06 3.56 18.14
N ALA A 84 25.39 3.74 18.18
CA ALA A 84 26.34 2.67 18.47
C ALA A 84 27.23 3.03 19.66
N SER A 85 27.47 2.03 20.52
CA SER A 85 28.45 2.08 21.60
C SER A 85 29.53 1.04 21.33
N GLY A 86 30.65 1.47 20.75
CA GLY A 86 31.71 0.58 20.27
C GLY A 86 31.25 -0.23 19.04
N ASP A 87 31.17 -1.55 19.19
CA ASP A 87 30.75 -2.50 18.14
C ASP A 87 29.33 -3.04 18.32
N LYS A 88 28.54 -2.44 19.22
CA LYS A 88 27.14 -2.82 19.46
C LYS A 88 26.18 -1.69 19.11
N LEU A 89 25.06 -2.04 18.47
CA LEU A 89 23.96 -1.12 18.21
C LEU A 89 23.02 -1.00 19.41
N ASP A 90 22.59 0.23 19.69
CA ASP A 90 21.51 0.56 20.59
C ASP A 90 20.17 0.47 19.84
N ILE A 91 19.64 -0.75 19.81
CA ILE A 91 18.42 -1.06 19.05
C ILE A 91 17.19 -0.38 19.63
N GLU A 92 17.16 -0.09 20.92
CA GLU A 92 16.01 0.59 21.54
C GLU A 92 15.93 2.05 21.09
N LYS A 93 17.06 2.77 21.02
CA LYS A 93 17.08 4.11 20.43
C LYS A 93 16.66 4.11 18.96
N ILE A 94 17.15 3.14 18.18
CA ILE A 94 16.80 3.00 16.76
C ILE A 94 15.28 2.80 16.57
N LYS A 95 14.66 1.91 17.36
CA LYS A 95 13.20 1.71 17.32
C LYS A 95 12.43 2.98 17.71
N ASN A 96 12.93 3.74 18.68
CA ASN A 96 12.29 4.98 19.11
C ASN A 96 12.37 6.08 18.05
N GLU A 97 13.50 6.17 17.34
CA GLU A 97 13.73 7.14 16.27
C GLU A 97 12.87 6.84 15.03
N TYR A 98 12.92 5.60 14.54
CA TYR A 98 12.41 5.26 13.21
C TYR A 98 11.07 4.54 13.27
N ILE A 99 10.00 5.24 12.91
CA ILE A 99 8.63 4.68 12.88
C ILE A 99 8.48 3.56 11.84
N ASP A 100 9.19 3.62 10.71
CA ASP A 100 9.11 2.58 9.70
C ASP A 100 9.75 1.25 10.16
N ILE A 101 10.73 1.30 11.07
CA ILE A 101 11.24 0.12 11.77
C ILE A 101 10.17 -0.43 12.71
N ARG A 102 9.45 0.44 13.43
CA ARG A 102 8.36 0.01 14.33
C ARG A 102 7.23 -0.67 13.58
N LEU A 103 6.86 -0.14 12.40
CA LEU A 103 5.79 -0.68 11.55
C LEU A 103 6.23 -1.91 10.76
N PHE A 104 7.27 -1.76 9.93
CA PHE A 104 7.62 -2.72 8.87
C PHE A 104 8.87 -3.53 9.19
N GLY A 105 9.66 -3.10 10.17
CA GLY A 105 10.97 -3.68 10.46
C GLY A 105 12.00 -3.33 9.39
N ALA A 106 13.24 -3.76 9.62
CA ALA A 106 14.35 -3.53 8.72
C ALA A 106 15.51 -4.50 9.00
N THR A 107 16.33 -4.70 7.96
CA THR A 107 17.68 -5.24 8.13
C THR A 107 18.65 -4.08 8.31
N ILE A 108 19.42 -4.11 9.39
CA ILE A 108 20.37 -3.08 9.80
C ILE A 108 21.76 -3.70 9.76
N PRO A 109 22.49 -3.51 8.64
CA PRO A 109 23.87 -3.97 8.54
C PRO A 109 24.78 -3.08 9.41
N PHE A 110 25.56 -3.69 10.29
CA PHE A 110 26.53 -2.97 11.12
C PHE A 110 27.67 -3.87 11.56
N LYS A 111 28.86 -3.67 10.99
CA LYS A 111 30.10 -4.39 11.35
C LYS A 111 29.84 -5.89 11.56
N LYS A 112 30.02 -6.39 12.80
CA LYS A 112 29.79 -7.78 13.22
C LYS A 112 28.46 -7.97 13.98
N ASP A 113 27.66 -6.91 14.15
CA ASP A 113 26.40 -6.90 14.90
C ASP A 113 25.22 -6.54 13.99
N ASN A 114 25.08 -7.26 12.88
CA ASN A 114 23.94 -7.11 11.98
C ASN A 114 22.64 -7.43 12.74
N LYS A 115 21.63 -6.58 12.59
CA LYS A 115 20.31 -6.80 13.20
C LYS A 115 19.26 -6.96 12.14
N ALA A 116 18.31 -7.86 12.35
CA ALA A 116 17.13 -8.00 11.53
C ALA A 116 15.91 -7.92 12.44
N LEU A 117 15.06 -6.94 12.21
CA LEU A 117 13.80 -6.75 12.92
C LEU A 117 12.66 -7.06 11.96
N THR A 118 11.81 -8.02 12.32
CA THR A 118 10.57 -8.29 11.58
C THR A 118 9.46 -7.38 12.09
N GLY A 119 8.92 -6.53 11.21
CA GLY A 119 7.84 -5.64 11.59
C GLY A 119 6.52 -6.34 11.90
N PRO A 120 5.69 -5.77 12.78
CA PRO A 120 4.33 -6.23 13.04
C PRO A 120 3.42 -6.12 11.82
N VAL A 121 3.58 -5.08 10.99
CA VAL A 121 2.74 -4.82 9.82
C VAL A 121 3.36 -5.47 8.58
N GLN A 122 2.66 -6.44 8.01
CA GLN A 122 3.06 -7.12 6.79
C GLN A 122 1.93 -7.08 5.77
N PHE A 123 2.26 -6.70 4.54
CA PHE A 123 1.35 -6.76 3.40
C PHE A 123 1.80 -7.86 2.45
N ASN A 124 0.83 -8.52 1.81
CA ASN A 124 1.10 -9.34 0.64
C ASN A 124 1.14 -8.44 -0.62
N TRP A 125 1.62 -8.99 -1.74
CA TRP A 125 1.49 -8.33 -3.04
C TRP A 125 0.02 -8.07 -3.34
N GLY A 126 -0.27 -6.86 -3.81
CA GLY A 126 -1.58 -6.50 -4.33
C GLY A 126 -1.76 -7.00 -5.75
N TYR A 127 -3.01 -7.34 -6.09
CA TYR A 127 -3.41 -7.70 -7.45
C TYR A 127 -4.72 -7.01 -7.80
N SER A 128 -4.94 -6.74 -9.09
CA SER A 128 -6.20 -6.19 -9.57
C SER A 128 -7.34 -7.19 -9.44
N LEU A 129 -8.52 -6.70 -9.05
CA LEU A 129 -9.75 -7.49 -9.02
C LEU A 129 -10.34 -7.70 -10.41
N ASN A 130 -10.04 -6.79 -11.34
CA ASN A 130 -10.38 -6.89 -12.76
C ASN A 130 -9.16 -7.27 -13.62
N ARG A 131 -9.43 -7.80 -14.81
CA ARG A 131 -8.40 -7.90 -15.85
C ARG A 131 -8.01 -6.53 -16.39
N VAL A 132 -6.72 -6.35 -16.64
CA VAL A 132 -6.11 -5.07 -16.96
C VAL A 132 -5.43 -5.12 -18.33
N GLU A 133 -5.72 -4.10 -19.13
CA GLU A 133 -5.01 -3.84 -20.37
C GLU A 133 -4.00 -2.72 -20.20
N LEU A 134 -2.84 -2.86 -20.85
CA LEU A 134 -1.83 -1.82 -20.93
C LEU A 134 -2.10 -0.87 -22.09
N LEU A 135 -1.80 0.40 -21.86
CA LEU A 135 -1.67 1.45 -22.86
C LEU A 135 -0.18 1.72 -23.05
N GLU A 136 0.31 1.50 -24.27
CA GLU A 136 1.67 1.83 -24.67
C GLU A 136 1.66 3.10 -25.52
N SER A 137 2.49 4.06 -25.17
CA SER A 137 2.62 5.32 -25.92
C SER A 137 4.09 5.73 -26.05
N SER A 138 4.41 6.43 -27.13
CA SER A 138 5.75 7.02 -27.32
C SER A 138 5.75 8.45 -26.82
N ILE A 139 6.80 8.82 -26.08
CA ILE A 139 7.04 10.19 -25.61
C ILE A 139 8.34 10.72 -26.21
N THR A 140 8.34 11.96 -26.67
CA THR A 140 9.53 12.63 -27.19
C THR A 140 10.02 13.65 -26.17
N SER A 141 11.33 13.71 -25.92
CA SER A 141 11.96 14.82 -25.21
C SER A 141 12.83 15.61 -26.17
N HIS A 142 12.69 16.94 -26.18
CA HIS A 142 13.51 17.83 -27.00
C HIS A 142 14.94 18.02 -26.47
N PHE A 143 15.33 17.27 -25.44
CA PHE A 143 16.70 17.25 -24.95
C PHE A 143 17.53 16.29 -25.80
N ALA A 144 18.52 16.84 -26.50
CA ALA A 144 19.55 16.04 -27.13
C ALA A 144 20.41 15.41 -26.03
N SER A 145 20.48 14.08 -25.99
CA SER A 145 21.35 13.38 -25.03
C SER A 145 22.85 13.60 -25.30
N THR A 146 23.19 14.11 -26.49
CA THR A 146 24.53 14.45 -26.96
C THR A 146 24.46 15.62 -27.95
N GLU A 147 25.51 16.45 -28.03
CA GLU A 147 25.56 17.67 -28.88
C GLU A 147 25.26 17.43 -30.38
N GLY A 148 25.41 16.20 -30.87
CA GLY A 148 25.11 15.82 -32.26
C GLY A 148 23.66 15.43 -32.55
N ASN A 149 22.81 15.23 -31.53
CA ASN A 149 21.51 14.59 -31.72
C ASN A 149 20.36 15.61 -31.82
N LYS A 150 20.11 16.13 -33.02
CA LYS A 150 19.06 17.14 -33.28
C LYS A 150 17.61 16.63 -33.16
N GLN A 151 17.41 15.32 -33.00
CA GLN A 151 16.09 14.69 -33.05
C GLN A 151 15.42 14.44 -31.68
N GLY A 152 16.09 14.77 -30.57
CA GLY A 152 15.57 14.49 -29.22
C GLY A 152 15.58 12.99 -28.86
N ALA A 153 15.30 12.64 -27.61
CA ALA A 153 15.21 11.23 -27.18
C ALA A 153 13.75 10.74 -27.24
N ILE A 154 13.53 9.53 -27.77
CA ILE A 154 12.23 8.86 -27.73
C ILE A 154 12.23 7.90 -26.54
N GLY A 155 11.31 8.12 -25.60
CA GLY A 155 11.01 7.19 -24.52
C GLY A 155 9.67 6.48 -24.76
N LYS A 156 9.44 5.40 -24.03
CA LYS A 156 8.13 4.74 -23.96
C LYS A 156 7.44 5.08 -22.65
N ASP A 157 6.13 5.26 -22.68
CA ASP A 157 5.28 5.46 -21.50
C ASP A 157 4.21 4.37 -21.46
N TYR A 158 4.23 3.61 -20.38
CA TYR A 158 3.40 2.43 -20.16
C TYR A 158 2.45 2.68 -18.99
N ARG A 159 1.16 2.53 -19.23
CA ARG A 159 0.10 2.80 -18.25
C ARG A 159 -0.92 1.67 -18.25
N VAL A 160 -1.53 1.38 -17.11
CA VAL A 160 -2.76 0.59 -17.09
C VAL A 160 -3.91 1.46 -17.58
N LYS A 161 -4.86 0.89 -18.33
CA LYS A 161 -6.09 1.61 -18.70
C LYS A 161 -6.94 1.88 -17.45
N TYR A 162 -7.23 0.83 -16.70
CA TYR A 162 -7.85 0.87 -15.38
C TYR A 162 -7.53 -0.41 -14.60
N SER A 163 -7.34 -0.28 -13.29
CA SER A 163 -7.00 -1.38 -12.38
C SER A 163 -7.53 -1.07 -10.99
N LEU A 164 -8.41 -1.91 -10.44
CA LEU A 164 -8.85 -1.84 -9.05
C LEU A 164 -8.03 -2.82 -8.22
N ILE A 165 -7.04 -2.36 -7.47
CA ILE A 165 -5.99 -3.18 -6.87
C ILE A 165 -6.32 -3.46 -5.41
N ALA A 166 -6.31 -4.74 -5.01
CA ALA A 166 -6.61 -5.18 -3.64
C ALA A 166 -5.36 -5.73 -2.92
N PHE A 167 -5.13 -5.22 -1.71
CA PHE A 167 -4.08 -5.64 -0.78
C PHE A 167 -4.67 -6.35 0.42
N SER A 168 -3.94 -7.37 0.90
CA SER A 168 -4.14 -7.97 2.21
C SER A 168 -2.97 -7.60 3.11
N GLY A 169 -3.28 -7.21 4.34
CA GLY A 169 -2.29 -6.92 5.37
C GLY A 169 -2.62 -7.57 6.71
N THR A 170 -1.59 -7.72 7.54
CA THR A 170 -1.70 -8.25 8.90
C THR A 170 -0.94 -7.36 9.86
N ILE A 171 -1.46 -7.23 11.08
CA ILE A 171 -0.82 -6.58 12.22
C ILE A 171 -0.66 -7.63 13.30
N SER A 172 0.58 -7.93 13.68
CA SER A 172 0.85 -8.92 14.73
C SER A 172 1.15 -8.23 16.06
N GLY A 173 0.25 -8.38 17.04
CA GLY A 173 0.44 -7.89 18.40
C GLY A 173 1.67 -8.53 19.09
N ARG A 174 1.99 -9.79 18.76
CA ARG A 174 3.21 -10.44 19.25
C ARG A 174 4.49 -9.76 18.72
N ARG A 175 4.54 -9.42 17.44
CA ARG A 175 5.69 -8.71 16.85
C ARG A 175 5.75 -7.23 17.23
N ALA A 176 4.60 -6.61 17.54
CA ALA A 176 4.53 -5.24 18.00
C ALA A 176 5.37 -5.03 19.28
N LYS A 177 5.35 -6.02 20.20
CA LYS A 177 6.20 -6.03 21.41
C LYS A 177 7.70 -6.00 21.09
N ASN A 178 8.13 -6.65 20.01
CA ASN A 178 9.55 -6.72 19.64
C ASN A 178 10.07 -5.44 19.00
N THR A 179 9.17 -4.60 18.49
CA THR A 179 9.48 -3.39 17.72
C THR A 179 9.06 -2.12 18.45
N ASN A 180 8.44 -2.24 19.63
CA ASN A 180 7.85 -1.15 20.41
C ASN A 180 6.78 -0.36 19.64
N LEU A 181 6.06 -1.02 18.73
CA LEU A 181 4.98 -0.42 17.97
C LEU A 181 3.90 0.11 18.92
N LYS A 182 3.47 1.35 18.69
CA LYS A 182 2.46 2.05 19.49
C LYS A 182 1.13 2.10 18.76
N GLU A 183 0.03 2.28 19.49
CA GLU A 183 -1.29 2.45 18.88
C GLU A 183 -1.32 3.71 18.00
N GLU A 184 -0.63 4.78 18.40
CA GLU A 184 -0.48 6.00 17.57
C GLU A 184 0.20 5.71 16.21
N ASP A 185 1.15 4.76 16.15
CA ASP A 185 1.82 4.39 14.89
C ASP A 185 0.83 3.72 13.92
N ILE A 186 -0.16 2.97 14.45
CA ILE A 186 -1.21 2.34 13.64
C ILE A 186 -2.22 3.38 13.15
N LEU A 187 -2.58 4.36 13.97
CA LEU A 187 -3.44 5.47 13.52
C LEU A 187 -2.78 6.26 12.38
N LEU A 188 -1.46 6.47 12.45
CA LEU A 188 -0.68 7.08 11.36
C LEU A 188 -0.63 6.20 10.10
N LEU A 189 -0.58 4.87 10.26
CA LEU A 189 -0.68 3.93 9.14
C LEU A 189 -2.05 4.03 8.46
N ASP A 190 -3.14 4.06 9.24
CA ASP A 190 -4.51 4.19 8.72
C ASP A 190 -4.66 5.48 7.91
N GLU A 191 -4.23 6.60 8.50
CA GLU A 191 -4.23 7.91 7.84
C GLU A 191 -3.39 7.88 6.55
N ALA A 192 -2.21 7.26 6.57
CA ALA A 192 -1.36 7.16 5.40
C ALA A 192 -2.02 6.34 4.28
N LEU A 193 -2.67 5.21 4.59
CA LEU A 193 -3.39 4.42 3.59
C LEU A 193 -4.59 5.18 3.01
N TYR A 194 -5.19 6.08 3.77
CA TYR A 194 -6.25 6.96 3.29
C TYR A 194 -5.73 8.13 2.43
N LYS A 195 -4.62 8.78 2.78
CA LYS A 195 -4.20 10.07 2.18
C LYS A 195 -2.97 10.03 1.28
N ALA A 196 -2.07 9.07 1.47
CA ALA A 196 -0.72 9.16 0.89
C ALA A 196 -0.71 9.17 -0.64
N ILE A 197 -1.47 8.28 -1.28
CA ILE A 197 -1.43 8.07 -2.73
C ILE A 197 -1.72 9.37 -3.52
N PRO A 198 -2.86 10.07 -3.30
CA PRO A 198 -3.16 11.28 -4.05
C PRO A 198 -2.21 12.44 -3.72
N LEU A 199 -1.72 12.54 -2.48
CA LEU A 199 -0.81 13.61 -2.06
C LEU A 199 0.61 13.44 -2.63
N LEU A 200 1.04 12.20 -2.90
CA LEU A 200 2.37 11.87 -3.41
C LEU A 200 2.39 11.62 -4.93
N ALA A 201 1.38 12.12 -5.65
CA ALA A 201 1.24 11.91 -7.08
C ALA A 201 2.41 12.54 -7.86
N THR A 202 3.05 11.74 -8.71
CA THR A 202 4.03 12.21 -9.70
C THR A 202 3.49 12.01 -11.11
N ARG A 203 4.18 12.51 -12.15
CA ARG A 203 3.74 12.41 -13.56
C ARG A 203 3.31 10.99 -13.97
N SER A 204 4.04 9.96 -13.54
CA SER A 204 3.74 8.56 -13.87
C SER A 204 2.81 7.87 -12.88
N LYS A 205 2.49 8.53 -11.74
CA LYS A 205 1.73 7.97 -10.62
C LYS A 205 0.39 8.69 -10.37
N ILE A 206 0.16 9.84 -11.00
CA ILE A 206 -1.15 10.53 -10.97
C ILE A 206 -2.25 9.63 -11.52
N GLY A 207 -3.47 9.74 -10.98
CA GLY A 207 -4.61 8.90 -11.38
C GLY A 207 -4.77 7.62 -10.54
N GLN A 208 -4.30 7.64 -9.29
CA GLN A 208 -4.56 6.57 -8.32
C GLN A 208 -5.32 7.14 -7.12
N TYR A 209 -6.40 6.48 -6.68
CA TYR A 209 -7.19 6.91 -5.53
C TYR A 209 -7.54 5.74 -4.61
N PRO A 210 -7.34 5.88 -3.28
CA PRO A 210 -7.88 4.95 -2.30
C PRO A 210 -9.41 4.84 -2.44
N ARG A 211 -9.94 3.62 -2.45
CA ARG A 211 -11.38 3.36 -2.64
C ARG A 211 -12.02 2.65 -1.45
N LEU A 212 -11.32 1.70 -0.83
CA LEU A 212 -11.82 0.98 0.33
C LEU A 212 -10.67 0.67 1.28
N TYR A 213 -10.91 0.90 2.57
CA TYR A 213 -10.04 0.45 3.65
C TYR A 213 -10.90 -0.20 4.71
N ILE A 214 -10.52 -1.41 5.11
CA ILE A 214 -11.09 -2.11 6.25
C ILE A 214 -9.92 -2.65 7.06
N ARG A 215 -9.81 -2.26 8.32
CA ARG A 215 -8.90 -2.86 9.29
C ARG A 215 -9.67 -3.44 10.45
N LEU A 216 -9.54 -4.75 10.63
CA LEU A 216 -10.06 -5.47 11.78
C LEU A 216 -9.05 -5.35 12.93
N GLU A 217 -9.54 -5.03 14.12
CA GLU A 217 -8.81 -5.20 15.37
C GLU A 217 -9.47 -6.35 16.14
N PHE A 218 -8.72 -7.40 16.44
CA PHE A 218 -9.24 -8.56 17.16
C PHE A 218 -9.21 -8.34 18.68
N LYS A 219 -9.89 -9.21 19.43
CA LYS A 219 -9.93 -9.15 20.89
C LYS A 219 -8.65 -9.66 21.58
N ASP A 220 -7.76 -10.32 20.83
CA ASP A 220 -6.53 -10.90 21.37
C ASP A 220 -5.34 -10.80 20.38
N SER A 221 -4.18 -11.36 20.75
CA SER A 221 -2.95 -11.36 19.96
C SER A 221 -2.63 -12.69 19.27
N GLU A 222 -3.59 -13.61 19.18
CA GLU A 222 -3.42 -14.96 18.62
C GLU A 222 -4.32 -15.22 17.42
N THR A 223 -5.50 -14.60 17.41
CA THR A 223 -6.49 -14.65 16.33
C THR A 223 -5.93 -14.04 15.05
N MET A 224 -6.16 -14.73 13.94
CA MET A 224 -6.01 -14.29 12.56
C MET A 224 -7.14 -14.92 11.76
N LEU A 225 -7.69 -14.20 10.79
CA LEU A 225 -8.61 -14.78 9.82
C LEU A 225 -7.82 -15.13 8.55
N ARG A 226 -8.52 -15.14 7.42
CA ARG A 226 -7.96 -15.47 6.11
C ARG A 226 -7.80 -14.20 5.30
N ASP A 227 -7.13 -14.34 4.16
CA ASP A 227 -7.02 -13.27 3.17
C ASP A 227 -8.41 -12.79 2.69
N LEU A 228 -8.84 -11.64 3.22
CA LEU A 228 -10.16 -11.05 3.00
C LEU A 228 -10.43 -10.72 1.52
N ARG A 229 -9.40 -10.62 0.68
CA ARG A 229 -9.57 -10.40 -0.76
C ARG A 229 -10.34 -11.53 -1.44
N SER A 230 -10.26 -12.74 -0.89
CA SER A 230 -10.98 -13.91 -1.42
C SER A 230 -12.50 -13.82 -1.25
N TYR A 231 -12.98 -12.85 -0.48
CA TYR A 231 -14.39 -12.69 -0.10
C TYR A 231 -15.04 -11.46 -0.75
N ILE A 232 -14.32 -10.80 -1.66
CA ILE A 232 -14.85 -9.70 -2.46
C ILE A 232 -14.72 -10.02 -3.93
N LYS A 233 -15.61 -9.44 -4.74
CA LYS A 233 -15.59 -9.64 -6.18
C LYS A 233 -15.98 -8.36 -6.90
N ILE A 234 -15.27 -8.03 -7.96
CA ILE A 234 -15.69 -6.95 -8.86
C ILE A 234 -16.79 -7.45 -9.80
N ILE A 235 -17.85 -6.67 -9.99
CA ILE A 235 -18.88 -6.93 -11.00
C ILE A 235 -18.87 -5.76 -11.98
N PRO A 236 -18.52 -6.00 -13.26
CA PRO A 236 -18.63 -4.98 -14.28
C PRO A 236 -20.08 -4.50 -14.45
N ALA A 237 -20.26 -3.23 -14.80
CA ALA A 237 -21.57 -2.70 -15.15
C ALA A 237 -22.16 -3.41 -16.37
N LYS A 238 -23.49 -3.34 -16.52
CA LYS A 238 -24.21 -4.02 -17.60
C LYS A 238 -23.67 -3.62 -18.98
N GLY A 239 -23.22 -4.62 -19.75
CA GLY A 239 -22.68 -4.42 -21.10
C GLY A 239 -21.18 -4.11 -21.15
N ILE A 240 -20.50 -4.10 -20.00
CA ILE A 240 -19.06 -3.95 -19.90
C ILE A 240 -18.46 -5.32 -19.57
N GLU A 241 -17.47 -5.74 -20.35
CA GLU A 241 -16.65 -6.91 -20.02
C GLU A 241 -15.60 -6.54 -18.96
N ASP A 242 -15.08 -7.52 -18.22
CA ASP A 242 -14.09 -7.30 -17.17
C ASP A 242 -12.82 -6.54 -17.65
N THR A 243 -12.32 -6.87 -18.84
CA THR A 243 -11.20 -6.15 -19.49
C THR A 243 -11.58 -4.74 -19.98
N GLY A 244 -12.88 -4.48 -20.09
CA GLY A 244 -13.47 -3.26 -20.63
C GLY A 244 -13.61 -2.13 -19.62
N ILE A 245 -13.48 -2.41 -18.31
CA ILE A 245 -13.60 -1.39 -17.26
C ILE A 245 -12.52 -0.31 -17.47
N ARG A 246 -12.92 0.96 -17.40
CA ARG A 246 -12.08 2.17 -17.55
C ARG A 246 -12.22 3.17 -16.41
N ASP A 247 -13.20 2.99 -15.55
CA ASP A 247 -13.49 3.88 -14.43
C ASP A 247 -14.12 3.13 -13.25
N ILE A 248 -14.03 3.69 -12.04
CA ILE A 248 -14.65 3.13 -10.84
C ILE A 248 -16.18 3.07 -10.98
N THR A 249 -16.78 4.00 -11.73
CA THR A 249 -18.23 4.03 -11.97
C THR A 249 -18.71 2.94 -12.94
N GLU A 250 -17.81 2.21 -13.58
CA GLU A 250 -18.12 1.14 -14.54
C GLU A 250 -18.14 -0.25 -13.89
N CYS A 251 -18.06 -0.30 -12.56
CA CYS A 251 -18.11 -1.53 -11.78
C CYS A 251 -18.69 -1.28 -10.40
N ASN A 252 -19.11 -2.35 -9.73
CA ASN A 252 -19.30 -2.37 -8.28
C ASN A 252 -18.44 -3.48 -7.66
N VAL A 253 -18.33 -3.47 -6.33
CA VAL A 253 -17.66 -4.53 -5.57
C VAL A 253 -18.68 -5.24 -4.69
N ASP A 254 -18.90 -6.52 -4.98
CA ASP A 254 -19.71 -7.41 -4.16
C ASP A 254 -18.93 -7.81 -2.91
N ILE A 255 -19.54 -7.52 -1.76
CA ILE A 255 -19.00 -7.79 -0.43
C ILE A 255 -19.84 -8.83 0.32
N SER A 256 -20.78 -9.52 -0.33
CA SER A 256 -21.69 -10.48 0.34
C SER A 256 -20.95 -11.57 1.10
N MET A 257 -19.99 -12.23 0.46
CA MET A 257 -19.17 -13.24 1.10
C MET A 257 -18.29 -12.67 2.22
N LEU A 258 -17.84 -11.42 2.11
CA LEU A 258 -17.07 -10.75 3.15
C LEU A 258 -17.93 -10.54 4.39
N ILE A 259 -19.13 -9.97 4.24
CA ILE A 259 -20.04 -9.70 5.36
C ILE A 259 -20.46 -10.99 6.04
N GLU A 260 -20.83 -12.03 5.28
CA GLU A 260 -21.15 -13.36 5.84
C GLU A 260 -19.99 -13.92 6.66
N TYR A 261 -18.76 -13.82 6.13
CA TYR A 261 -17.57 -14.30 6.80
C TYR A 261 -17.25 -13.51 8.08
N LEU A 262 -17.36 -12.19 8.04
CA LEU A 262 -17.13 -11.35 9.21
C LEU A 262 -18.18 -11.60 10.30
N ASN A 263 -19.46 -11.71 9.93
CA ASN A 263 -20.55 -12.01 10.88
C ASN A 263 -20.37 -13.37 11.55
N ALA A 264 -19.91 -14.38 10.80
CA ALA A 264 -19.58 -15.69 11.36
C ALA A 264 -18.42 -15.65 12.38
N ASN A 265 -17.56 -14.63 12.32
CA ASN A 265 -16.40 -14.45 13.20
C ASN A 265 -16.55 -13.24 14.13
N LYS A 266 -17.75 -12.68 14.29
CA LYS A 266 -17.96 -11.41 15.01
C LYS A 266 -17.45 -11.42 16.45
N GLU A 267 -17.55 -12.56 17.12
CA GLU A 267 -17.11 -12.72 18.50
C GLU A 267 -15.60 -12.54 18.68
N LEU A 268 -14.82 -12.63 17.59
CA LEU A 268 -13.37 -12.46 17.58
C LEU A 268 -12.94 -11.01 17.31
N ILE A 269 -13.83 -10.20 16.73
CA ILE A 269 -13.55 -8.84 16.26
C ILE A 269 -13.95 -7.84 17.36
N ASP A 270 -13.05 -6.94 17.72
CA ASP A 270 -13.30 -5.86 18.69
C ASP A 270 -13.79 -4.59 17.98
N LYS A 271 -13.06 -4.16 16.94
CA LYS A 271 -13.36 -2.94 16.18
C LYS A 271 -13.09 -3.15 14.70
N VAL A 272 -13.80 -2.36 13.90
CA VAL A 272 -13.56 -2.25 12.46
C VAL A 272 -13.28 -0.80 12.12
N TYR A 273 -12.04 -0.51 11.72
CA TYR A 273 -11.65 0.79 11.20
C TYR A 273 -11.90 0.80 9.71
N TYR A 274 -12.51 1.85 9.18
CA TYR A 274 -12.89 1.86 7.78
C TYR A 274 -12.80 3.23 7.11
N PHE A 275 -12.63 3.18 5.79
CA PHE A 275 -12.93 4.26 4.86
C PHE A 275 -13.53 3.64 3.61
N CYS A 276 -14.58 4.26 3.07
CA CYS A 276 -15.13 3.92 1.77
C CYS A 276 -15.28 5.22 0.98
N ASP A 277 -14.70 5.24 -0.21
CA ASP A 277 -14.81 6.35 -1.13
C ASP A 277 -16.23 6.39 -1.72
N GLU A 278 -16.78 7.60 -1.88
CA GLU A 278 -18.15 7.79 -2.35
C GLU A 278 -18.39 7.34 -3.79
N ALA A 279 -17.33 7.26 -4.62
CA ALA A 279 -17.45 6.80 -5.99
C ALA A 279 -17.40 5.27 -6.11
N LEU A 280 -17.02 4.55 -5.05
CA LEU A 280 -17.06 3.08 -5.02
C LEU A 280 -18.46 2.61 -4.64
N VAL A 281 -19.14 1.95 -5.59
CA VAL A 281 -20.41 1.26 -5.31
C VAL A 281 -20.11 -0.12 -4.74
N LEU A 282 -20.69 -0.43 -3.57
CA LEU A 282 -20.65 -1.74 -2.95
C LEU A 282 -22.01 -2.41 -3.11
N SER A 283 -22.02 -3.73 -3.31
CA SER A 283 -23.25 -4.52 -3.31
C SER A 283 -23.27 -5.60 -2.24
N TYR A 284 -24.42 -5.80 -1.62
CA TYR A 284 -24.71 -6.87 -0.66
C TYR A 284 -25.99 -7.59 -1.09
N ASN A 285 -25.92 -8.89 -1.34
CA ASN A 285 -27.01 -9.71 -1.87
C ASN A 285 -27.62 -9.16 -3.19
N ASN A 286 -26.76 -8.61 -4.06
CA ASN A 286 -27.09 -7.96 -5.35
C ASN A 286 -27.81 -6.60 -5.26
N GLU A 287 -27.91 -6.01 -4.07
CA GLU A 287 -28.43 -4.66 -3.87
C GLU A 287 -27.29 -3.72 -3.48
N ASP A 288 -27.34 -2.46 -3.93
CA ASP A 288 -26.38 -1.44 -3.53
C ASP A 288 -26.49 -1.17 -2.02
N VAL A 289 -25.36 -1.01 -1.34
CA VAL A 289 -25.33 -0.84 0.12
C VAL A 289 -24.23 0.13 0.55
N LEU A 290 -24.47 0.89 1.61
CA LEU A 290 -23.39 1.61 2.29
C LEU A 290 -22.57 0.63 3.14
N LEU A 291 -21.25 0.82 3.20
CA LEU A 291 -20.40 -0.06 4.00
C LEU A 291 -20.81 -0.09 5.48
N GLU A 292 -21.21 1.06 6.01
CA GLU A 292 -21.70 1.22 7.38
C GLU A 292 -22.98 0.41 7.65
N GLU A 293 -23.88 0.35 6.66
CA GLU A 293 -25.12 -0.44 6.76
C GLU A 293 -24.82 -1.94 6.71
N ALA A 294 -23.89 -2.35 5.83
CA ALA A 294 -23.47 -3.74 5.70
C ALA A 294 -22.72 -4.27 6.94
N LEU A 295 -22.00 -3.38 7.65
CA LEU A 295 -21.23 -3.72 8.86
C LEU A 295 -21.90 -3.24 10.16
N ASN A 296 -23.23 -3.10 10.17
CA ASN A 296 -23.96 -2.54 11.31
C ASN A 296 -23.85 -3.36 12.63
N GLU A 297 -23.43 -4.63 12.57
CA GLU A 297 -23.18 -5.48 13.74
C GLU A 297 -21.83 -5.19 14.44
N PHE A 298 -20.97 -4.35 13.86
CA PHE A 298 -19.62 -4.10 14.35
C PHE A 298 -19.45 -2.70 14.97
N ASN A 299 -18.46 -2.57 15.85
CA ASN A 299 -18.02 -1.27 16.35
C ASN A 299 -17.17 -0.57 15.29
N LEU A 300 -17.80 0.34 14.54
CA LEU A 300 -17.20 1.03 13.40
C LEU A 300 -16.47 2.32 13.79
N ILE A 301 -15.23 2.46 13.33
CA ILE A 301 -14.41 3.66 13.51
C ILE A 301 -14.01 4.19 12.13
N LYS A 302 -14.49 5.38 11.77
CA LYS A 302 -14.15 6.00 10.50
C LYS A 302 -12.74 6.58 10.54
N VAL A 303 -11.91 6.22 9.56
CA VAL A 303 -10.58 6.81 9.36
C VAL A 303 -10.72 8.21 8.76
N GLN A 304 -9.90 9.16 9.23
CA GLN A 304 -9.97 10.58 8.87
C GLN A 304 -8.66 11.15 8.32
#